data_AF-A0A525IV72-F1
#
_entry.id   AF-A0A525IV72-F1
#
_cell.length_a   1.000
_cell.length_b   1.000
_cell.length_c   1.000
_cell.angle_alpha   90.00
_cell.angle_beta   90.00
_cell.angle_gamma   90.00
#
_symmetry.space_group_name_H-M   'P 1'
#
loop_
_entity.id
_entity.type
_entity.pdbx_description
1 polymer ?
#
loop_
_entity_poly.entity_id
_entity_poly.type
_entity_poly.pdbx_seq_one_letter_code
_entity_poly.pdbx_strand_id
1 'polypeptide(L)'
;MSPDVRPRLLRVWRAFDVTDPHDTVGAAKPRGVFWWLGRRAGRGEYWVWVAIIFVLSIGLSYIDPDVGVAMTAPLTFAQIRRAHDFGRSGWWAAAATVAPVVATLPVLSMGLVTATLVGVAAELALIVLFGALPGDAGDNRFGPPRPFTWPVALTGR
;
A
#
# COMPACT_ATOMS: atom_id res chain seq x y z
N MET A 1 29.64 -58.03 11.31
CA MET A 1 28.24 -57.54 11.38
C MET A 1 28.17 -56.51 12.49
N SER A 2 28.10 -55.23 12.15
CA SER A 2 27.92 -54.12 13.09
C SER A 2 26.52 -53.53 12.84
N PRO A 3 25.70 -53.29 13.88
CA PRO A 3 24.37 -52.73 13.69
C PRO A 3 24.47 -51.24 13.34
N ASP A 4 23.87 -50.85 12.22
CA ASP A 4 23.75 -49.47 11.72
C ASP A 4 22.81 -48.67 12.63
N VAL A 5 23.34 -48.14 13.73
CA VAL A 5 22.63 -47.22 14.64
C VAL A 5 22.82 -45.80 14.11
N ARG A 6 22.08 -45.46 13.05
CA ARG A 6 21.93 -44.06 12.65
C ARG A 6 20.91 -43.37 13.58
N PRO A 7 21.31 -42.32 14.32
CA PRO A 7 20.42 -41.68 15.30
C PRO A 7 19.27 -40.97 14.59
N ARG A 8 18.04 -41.18 15.11
CA ARG A 8 16.78 -40.53 14.70
C ARG A 8 16.77 -38.98 14.82
N LEU A 9 17.88 -38.36 15.21
CA LEU A 9 17.98 -36.93 15.48
C LEU A 9 18.01 -36.06 14.21
N LEU A 10 18.20 -36.63 13.02
CA LEU A 10 18.17 -35.88 11.76
C LEU A 10 16.76 -35.58 11.23
N ARG A 11 15.70 -36.05 11.91
CA ARG A 11 14.31 -35.81 11.46
C ARG A 11 13.68 -34.54 12.04
N VAL A 12 14.24 -33.99 13.12
CA VAL A 12 13.75 -32.75 13.75
C VAL A 12 14.28 -31.51 13.03
N TRP A 13 15.45 -31.61 12.37
CA TRP A 13 16.08 -30.49 11.67
C TRP A 13 15.46 -30.14 10.31
N ARG A 14 14.60 -31.01 9.72
CA ARG A 14 13.80 -30.63 8.53
C ARG A 14 12.57 -29.79 8.86
N ALA A 15 12.20 -29.66 10.13
CA ALA A 15 11.13 -28.74 10.55
C ALA A 15 11.64 -27.28 10.68
N PHE A 16 12.95 -27.08 10.53
CA PHE A 16 13.62 -25.77 10.54
C PHE A 16 14.32 -25.49 9.20
N ASP A 17 13.82 -26.07 8.10
CA ASP A 17 14.18 -25.61 6.75
C ASP A 17 13.43 -24.29 6.48
N VAL A 18 13.77 -23.28 7.29
CA VAL A 18 13.38 -21.88 7.12
C VAL A 18 14.54 -21.20 6.44
N THR A 19 14.74 -21.51 5.16
CA THR A 19 15.37 -20.60 4.21
C THR A 19 15.00 -21.09 2.81
N ASP A 20 13.89 -20.57 2.27
CA ASP A 20 13.93 -20.26 0.85
C ASP A 20 15.11 -19.30 0.68
N PRO A 21 16.13 -19.61 -0.15
CA PRO A 21 17.31 -18.75 -0.31
C PRO A 21 16.98 -17.36 -0.86
N HIS A 22 15.73 -17.12 -1.28
CA HIS A 22 15.20 -15.80 -1.63
C HIS A 22 14.47 -15.10 -0.47
N ASP A 23 14.26 -15.75 0.67
CA ASP A 23 13.65 -15.18 1.89
C ASP A 23 14.75 -14.52 2.76
N THR A 24 15.47 -13.55 2.17
CA THR A 24 16.59 -12.85 2.84
C THR A 24 16.15 -11.89 3.94
N VAL A 25 14.85 -11.76 4.14
CA VAL A 25 14.22 -10.99 5.21
C VAL A 25 13.10 -11.88 5.71
N GLY A 26 13.09 -12.29 6.97
CA GLY A 26 12.00 -13.04 7.61
C GLY A 26 10.69 -12.24 7.67
N ALA A 27 10.19 -11.80 6.51
CA ALA A 27 8.99 -11.02 6.34
C ALA A 27 7.81 -11.95 6.58
N ALA A 28 7.35 -11.97 7.83
CA ALA A 28 6.15 -12.67 8.21
C ALA A 28 5.04 -12.39 7.18
N LYS A 29 4.58 -13.42 6.47
CA LYS A 29 3.45 -13.29 5.54
C LYS A 29 2.28 -12.70 6.33
N PRO A 30 1.72 -11.54 5.93
CA PRO A 30 0.61 -10.93 6.65
C PRO A 30 -0.54 -11.94 6.78
N ARG A 31 -1.01 -12.19 8.00
CA ARG A 31 -2.15 -13.06 8.32
C ARG A 31 -3.26 -12.20 8.91
N GLY A 32 -4.53 -12.54 8.65
CA GLY A 32 -5.71 -11.80 9.14
C GLY A 32 -6.29 -10.80 8.13
N VAL A 33 -7.37 -10.12 8.49
CA VAL A 33 -8.21 -9.31 7.57
C VAL A 33 -7.44 -8.22 6.80
N PHE A 34 -6.37 -7.67 7.38
CA PHE A 34 -5.53 -6.63 6.78
C PHE A 34 -4.34 -7.16 5.99
N TRP A 35 -4.31 -8.46 5.67
CA TRP A 35 -3.19 -9.07 4.95
C TRP A 35 -2.84 -8.37 3.62
N TRP A 36 -3.85 -7.81 2.96
CA TRP A 36 -3.72 -7.07 1.70
C TRP A 36 -2.92 -5.76 1.87
N LEU A 37 -3.10 -5.05 2.99
CA LEU A 37 -2.35 -3.81 3.29
C LEU A 37 -0.87 -4.08 3.55
N GLY A 38 -0.52 -5.27 4.05
CA GLY A 38 0.87 -5.63 4.35
C GLY A 38 1.77 -5.85 3.12
N ARG A 39 1.21 -5.78 1.90
CA ARG A 39 1.94 -5.95 0.63
C ARG A 39 2.15 -4.61 -0.07
N ARG A 40 3.16 -4.54 -0.95
CA ARG A 40 3.35 -3.39 -1.84
C ARG A 40 2.47 -3.45 -3.08
N ALA A 41 2.17 -2.27 -3.64
CA ALA A 41 1.46 -2.08 -4.90
C ALA A 41 2.33 -1.26 -5.85
N GLY A 42 2.68 -1.87 -6.99
CA GLY A 42 3.37 -1.19 -8.07
C GLY A 42 2.50 -0.11 -8.71
N ARG A 43 3.10 0.68 -9.61
CA ARG A 43 2.44 1.83 -10.26
C ARG A 43 1.11 1.49 -10.92
N GLY A 44 1.06 0.42 -11.72
CA GLY A 44 -0.16 0.04 -12.43
C GLY A 44 -1.31 -0.33 -11.50
N GLU A 45 -1.01 -1.07 -10.43
CA GLU A 45 -2.01 -1.45 -9.43
C GLU A 45 -2.52 -0.23 -8.66
N TYR A 46 -1.63 0.70 -8.28
CA TYR A 46 -2.01 1.94 -7.63
C TYR A 46 -3.02 2.75 -8.47
N TRP A 47 -2.74 2.97 -9.75
CA TRP A 47 -3.62 3.75 -10.63
C TRP A 47 -4.98 3.09 -10.87
N VAL A 48 -5.03 1.76 -10.94
CA VAL A 48 -6.31 1.04 -11.03
C VAL A 48 -7.16 1.27 -9.79
N TRP A 49 -6.56 1.16 -8.58
CA TRP A 49 -7.30 1.41 -7.34
C TRP A 49 -7.75 2.86 -7.21
N VAL A 50 -6.88 3.83 -7.54
CA VAL A 50 -7.25 5.26 -7.56
C VAL A 50 -8.43 5.49 -8.50
N ALA A 51 -8.41 4.93 -9.72
CA ALA A 51 -9.50 5.07 -10.69
C ALA A 51 -10.82 4.46 -10.17
N ILE A 52 -10.78 3.25 -9.61
CA ILE A 52 -11.97 2.60 -9.01
C ILE A 52 -12.54 3.47 -7.89
N ILE A 53 -11.70 3.96 -6.97
CA ILE A 53 -12.12 4.78 -5.84
C ILE A 53 -12.75 6.09 -6.32
N PHE A 54 -12.17 6.73 -7.34
CA PHE A 54 -12.72 7.97 -7.90
C PHE A 54 -14.08 7.73 -8.58
N VAL A 55 -14.20 6.67 -9.38
CA VAL A 55 -15.48 6.32 -10.04
C VAL A 55 -16.57 6.02 -9.00
N LEU A 56 -16.24 5.24 -7.97
CA LEU A 56 -17.17 4.94 -6.88
C LEU A 56 -17.54 6.20 -6.08
N SER A 57 -16.57 7.04 -5.76
CA SER A 57 -16.80 8.30 -5.05
C SER A 57 -17.75 9.21 -5.80
N ILE A 58 -17.52 9.41 -7.10
CA ILE A 58 -18.38 10.23 -7.95
C ILE A 58 -19.80 9.63 -8.01
N GLY A 59 -19.92 8.32 -8.29
CA GLY A 59 -21.23 7.67 -8.41
C GLY A 59 -22.05 7.71 -7.12
N LEU A 60 -21.40 7.45 -5.98
CA LEU A 60 -22.07 7.43 -4.68
C LEU A 60 -22.36 8.84 -4.13
N SER A 61 -21.61 9.86 -4.55
CA SER A 61 -21.85 11.26 -4.13
C SER A 61 -23.23 11.81 -4.54
N TYR A 62 -23.86 11.22 -5.55
CA TYR A 62 -25.25 11.56 -5.95
C TYR A 62 -26.31 11.04 -4.97
N ILE A 63 -25.95 10.07 -4.12
CA ILE A 63 -26.84 9.46 -3.12
C ILE A 63 -26.60 10.11 -1.77
N ASP A 64 -25.33 10.28 -1.39
CA ASP A 64 -24.93 10.85 -0.11
C ASP A 64 -23.65 11.69 -0.31
N PRO A 65 -23.71 13.02 -0.09
CA PRO A 65 -22.55 13.89 -0.27
C PRO A 65 -21.40 13.58 0.70
N ASP A 66 -21.67 12.96 1.86
CA ASP A 66 -20.65 12.63 2.86
C ASP A 66 -19.76 11.45 2.40
N VAL A 67 -20.16 10.74 1.35
CA VAL A 67 -19.36 9.66 0.75
C VAL A 67 -18.00 10.16 0.30
N GLY A 68 -17.88 11.40 -0.18
CA GLY A 68 -16.60 11.97 -0.57
C GLY A 68 -15.57 11.92 0.55
N VAL A 69 -15.98 12.25 1.78
CA VAL A 69 -15.12 12.19 2.97
C VAL A 69 -14.78 10.73 3.31
N ALA A 70 -15.77 9.84 3.26
CA ALA A 70 -15.56 8.41 3.54
C ALA A 70 -14.58 7.75 2.55
N MET A 71 -14.54 8.19 1.30
CA MET A 71 -13.62 7.68 0.26
C MET A 71 -12.16 8.07 0.48
N THR A 72 -11.86 8.94 1.46
CA THR A 72 -10.48 9.21 1.90
C THR A 72 -9.81 7.96 2.47
N ALA A 73 -10.55 7.11 3.18
CA ALA A 73 -10.00 5.88 3.77
C ALA A 73 -9.51 4.85 2.72
N PRO A 74 -10.30 4.44 1.72
CA PRO A 74 -9.82 3.53 0.68
C PRO A 74 -8.69 4.15 -0.16
N LEU A 75 -8.70 5.47 -0.39
CA LEU A 75 -7.58 6.15 -1.05
C LEU A 75 -6.29 6.07 -0.22
N THR A 76 -6.39 6.30 1.09
CA THR A 76 -5.28 6.16 2.03
C THR A 76 -4.73 4.73 2.02
N PHE A 77 -5.60 3.72 1.93
CA PHE A 77 -5.18 2.32 1.82
C PHE A 77 -4.40 2.02 0.54
N ALA A 78 -4.81 2.58 -0.60
CA ALA A 78 -4.03 2.49 -1.84
C ALA A 78 -2.68 3.20 -1.71
N GLN A 79 -2.65 4.38 -1.07
CA GLN A 79 -1.42 5.12 -0.77
C GLN A 79 -0.49 4.35 0.19
N ILE A 80 -1.00 3.64 1.21
CA ILE A 80 -0.19 2.79 2.11
C ILE A 80 0.58 1.75 1.28
N ARG A 81 -0.11 1.06 0.38
CA ARG A 81 0.51 0.03 -0.47
C ARG A 81 1.49 0.62 -1.48
N ARG A 82 1.23 1.83 -1.97
CA ARG A 82 2.18 2.59 -2.78
C ARG A 82 3.42 2.98 -1.97
N ALA A 83 3.25 3.42 -0.72
CA ALA A 83 4.36 3.74 0.19
C ALA A 83 5.26 2.52 0.43
N HIS A 84 4.65 1.34 0.58
CA HIS A 84 5.36 0.07 0.68
C HIS A 84 6.18 -0.26 -0.57
N ASP A 85 5.79 0.24 -1.74
CA ASP A 85 6.55 0.06 -2.98
C ASP A 85 7.88 0.83 -2.98
N PHE A 86 7.97 1.89 -2.18
CA PHE A 86 9.20 2.66 -1.90
C PHE A 86 9.94 2.19 -0.64
N GLY A 87 9.57 1.04 -0.07
CA GLY A 87 10.15 0.52 1.18
C GLY A 87 9.76 1.32 2.43
N ARG A 88 8.89 2.33 2.31
CA ARG A 88 8.45 3.21 3.40
C ARG A 88 7.31 2.57 4.20
N SER A 89 7.11 3.00 5.45
CA SER A 89 5.98 2.52 6.27
C SER A 89 4.67 3.18 5.84
N GLY A 90 3.52 2.56 6.15
CA GLY A 90 2.20 3.14 5.87
C GLY A 90 1.96 4.53 6.48
N TRP A 91 2.70 4.92 7.53
CA TRP A 91 2.66 6.27 8.10
C TRP A 91 2.97 7.39 7.09
N TRP A 92 3.73 7.08 6.03
CA TRP A 92 3.99 8.04 4.96
C TRP A 92 2.74 8.35 4.14
N ALA A 93 1.80 7.42 4.00
CA ALA A 93 0.50 7.69 3.38
C ALA A 93 -0.34 8.62 4.26
N ALA A 94 -0.38 8.38 5.58
CA ALA A 94 -1.07 9.29 6.51
C ALA A 94 -0.47 10.71 6.47
N ALA A 95 0.86 10.82 6.39
CA ALA A 95 1.51 12.11 6.20
C ALA A 95 1.13 12.78 4.87
N ALA A 96 1.05 12.00 3.78
CA ALA A 96 0.62 12.50 2.47
C ALA A 96 -0.83 13.00 2.47
N THR A 97 -1.73 12.38 3.24
CA THR A 97 -3.12 12.84 3.41
C THR A 97 -3.25 14.07 4.31
N VAL A 98 -2.47 14.14 5.40
CA VAL A 98 -2.57 15.24 6.38
C VAL A 98 -1.86 16.51 5.90
N ALA A 99 -0.76 16.38 5.17
CA ALA A 99 0.04 17.53 4.76
C ALA A 99 -0.74 18.56 3.91
N PRO A 100 -1.57 18.18 2.91
CA PRO A 100 -2.41 19.13 2.17
C PRO A 100 -3.39 19.86 3.06
N VAL A 101 -4.01 19.18 4.03
CA VAL A 101 -4.94 19.80 4.98
C VAL A 101 -4.22 20.87 5.80
N VAL A 102 -3.04 20.54 6.35
CA VAL A 102 -2.23 21.50 7.11
C VAL A 102 -1.78 22.67 6.24
N ALA A 103 -1.43 22.41 4.97
CA ALA A 103 -1.02 23.45 4.02
C ALA A 103 -2.13 24.47 3.71
N THR A 104 -3.41 24.13 3.94
CA THR A 104 -4.52 25.07 3.77
C THR A 104 -4.63 26.11 4.89
N LEU A 105 -4.07 25.85 6.08
CA LEU A 105 -4.28 26.69 7.27
C LEU A 105 -3.91 28.17 7.05
N PRO A 106 -2.76 28.52 6.43
CA PRO A 106 -2.42 29.92 6.15
C PRO A 106 -3.39 30.59 5.17
N VAL A 107 -3.95 29.81 4.23
CA VAL A 107 -4.84 30.27 3.15
C VAL A 107 -6.28 30.47 3.66
N LEU A 108 -6.63 29.97 4.85
CA LEU A 108 -7.96 30.19 5.45
C LEU A 108 -8.32 31.68 5.59
N SER A 109 -7.32 32.54 5.79
CA SER A 109 -7.50 34.00 5.82
C SER A 109 -8.06 34.58 4.51
N MET A 110 -7.91 33.86 3.39
CA MET A 110 -8.42 34.22 2.05
C MET A 110 -9.82 33.63 1.77
N GLY A 111 -10.45 33.03 2.79
CA GLY A 111 -11.79 32.43 2.72
C GLY A 111 -11.77 30.91 2.58
N LEU A 112 -12.84 30.28 3.09
CA LEU A 112 -12.98 28.82 3.14
C LEU A 112 -12.91 28.18 1.74
N VAL A 113 -13.62 28.73 0.76
CA VAL A 113 -13.64 28.20 -0.62
C VAL A 113 -12.23 28.19 -1.21
N THR A 114 -11.48 29.28 -1.07
CA THR A 114 -10.09 29.39 -1.53
C THR A 114 -9.19 28.34 -0.89
N ALA A 115 -9.27 28.21 0.44
CA ALA A 115 -8.49 27.21 1.19
C ALA A 115 -8.84 25.78 0.75
N THR A 116 -10.12 25.46 0.54
CA THR A 116 -10.56 24.16 0.04
C THR A 116 -10.01 23.86 -1.35
N LEU A 117 -10.09 24.80 -2.28
CA LEU A 117 -9.58 24.60 -3.65
C LEU A 117 -8.07 24.37 -3.66
N VAL A 118 -7.31 25.10 -2.83
CA VAL A 118 -5.86 24.89 -2.68
C VAL A 118 -5.56 23.51 -2.08
N GLY A 119 -6.30 23.10 -1.05
CA GLY A 119 -6.15 21.78 -0.44
C GLY A 119 -6.44 20.64 -1.42
N VAL A 120 -7.53 20.74 -2.18
CA VAL A 120 -7.88 19.76 -3.23
C VAL A 120 -6.80 19.70 -4.30
N ALA A 121 -6.31 20.85 -4.78
CA ALA A 121 -5.23 20.89 -5.77
C ALA A 121 -3.94 20.25 -5.25
N ALA A 122 -3.58 20.50 -3.98
CA ALA A 122 -2.40 19.92 -3.34
C ALA A 122 -2.53 18.40 -3.17
N GLU A 123 -3.69 17.89 -2.74
CA GLU A 123 -3.95 16.45 -2.62
C GLU A 123 -3.88 15.77 -3.99
N LEU A 124 -4.53 16.34 -5.01
CA LEU A 124 -4.47 15.81 -6.38
C LEU A 124 -3.03 15.79 -6.92
N ALA A 125 -2.26 16.85 -6.67
CA ALA A 125 -0.85 16.89 -7.03
C ALA A 125 -0.05 15.79 -6.32
N LEU A 126 -0.27 15.56 -5.03
CA LEU A 126 0.39 14.47 -4.30
C LEU A 126 0.01 13.09 -4.82
N ILE A 127 -1.28 12.83 -5.08
CA ILE A 127 -1.74 11.57 -5.68
C ILE A 127 -0.99 11.31 -7.00
N VAL A 128 -0.91 12.33 -7.86
CA VAL A 128 -0.21 12.23 -9.15
C VAL A 128 1.28 12.00 -8.96
N LEU A 129 1.95 12.79 -8.12
CA LEU A 129 3.38 12.66 -7.86
C LEU A 129 3.71 11.28 -7.27
N PHE A 130 2.95 10.85 -6.28
CA PHE A 130 3.13 9.57 -5.60
C PHE A 130 2.88 8.37 -6.53
N GLY A 131 1.92 8.49 -7.46
CA GLY A 131 1.65 7.51 -8.50
C GLY A 131 2.64 7.51 -9.66
N ALA A 132 3.26 8.66 -9.97
CA ALA A 132 4.18 8.79 -11.10
C ALA A 132 5.59 8.28 -10.77
N LEU A 133 6.06 8.48 -9.54
CA LEU A 133 7.39 8.08 -9.10
C LEU A 133 7.60 6.56 -9.29
N PRO A 134 8.77 6.11 -9.79
CA PRO A 134 9.08 4.68 -9.86
C PRO A 134 9.24 4.08 -8.46
N GLY A 135 8.78 2.85 -8.29
CA GLY A 135 8.98 2.08 -7.06
C GLY A 135 10.39 1.51 -6.93
N ASP A 136 10.66 0.85 -5.80
CA ASP A 136 11.90 0.09 -5.60
C ASP A 136 12.00 -1.06 -6.61
N ALA A 137 13.06 -1.06 -7.42
CA ALA A 137 13.28 -2.08 -8.45
C ALA A 137 13.69 -3.46 -7.87
N GLY A 138 14.20 -3.49 -6.64
CA GLY A 138 14.59 -4.71 -5.95
C GLY A 138 13.59 -5.14 -4.90
N ASP A 139 13.84 -6.27 -4.26
CA ASP A 139 13.08 -6.74 -3.11
C ASP A 139 13.18 -5.74 -1.95
N ASN A 140 12.09 -5.56 -1.23
CA ASN A 140 12.09 -4.80 0.01
C ASN A 140 11.32 -5.57 1.09
N ARG A 141 11.22 -5.03 2.30
CA ARG A 141 10.54 -5.69 3.45
C ARG A 141 9.07 -6.04 3.22
N PHE A 142 8.45 -5.54 2.14
CA PHE A 142 7.07 -5.81 1.76
C PHE A 142 6.95 -6.80 0.59
N GLY A 143 8.07 -7.38 0.15
CA GLY A 143 8.17 -8.46 -0.84
C GLY A 143 8.86 -8.04 -2.14
N PRO A 144 8.88 -8.93 -3.16
CA PRO A 144 9.49 -8.67 -4.46
C PRO A 144 8.64 -7.70 -5.32
N PRO A 145 9.24 -7.09 -6.36
CA PRO A 145 8.55 -6.13 -7.20
C PRO A 145 7.50 -6.88 -8.01
N ARG A 146 6.32 -6.28 -8.19
CA ARG A 146 5.20 -6.95 -8.85
C ARG A 146 4.93 -6.35 -10.22
N PRO A 147 5.06 -7.13 -11.31
CA PRO A 147 4.58 -6.69 -12.59
C PRO A 147 3.05 -6.50 -12.52
N PHE A 148 2.55 -5.51 -13.24
CA PHE A 148 1.12 -5.29 -13.31
C PHE A 148 0.45 -6.44 -14.05
N THR A 149 -0.50 -7.10 -13.38
CA THR A 149 -1.45 -8.01 -14.01
C THR A 149 -2.82 -7.80 -13.37
N TRP A 150 -3.90 -7.98 -14.14
CA TRP A 150 -5.26 -7.84 -13.63
C TRP A 150 -5.57 -8.75 -12.43
N PRO A 151 -5.16 -10.04 -12.41
CA PRO A 151 -5.37 -10.90 -11.25
C PRO A 151 -4.68 -10.35 -9.99
N VAL A 152 -3.43 -9.90 -10.11
CA VAL A 152 -2.68 -9.33 -8.97
C VAL A 152 -3.32 -8.04 -8.49
N ALA A 153 -3.76 -7.16 -9.38
CA ALA A 153 -4.36 -5.88 -9.00
C ALA A 153 -5.66 -6.05 -8.20
N LEU A 154 -6.50 -7.02 -8.58
CA LEU A 154 -7.79 -7.27 -7.94
C LEU A 154 -7.68 -8.15 -6.70
N THR A 155 -6.78 -9.13 -6.71
CA THR A 155 -6.71 -10.17 -5.66
C THR A 155 -5.51 -10.04 -4.75
N GLY A 156 -4.51 -9.22 -5.10
CA GLY A 156 -3.24 -9.15 -4.39
C GLY A 156 -2.42 -10.46 -4.44
N ARG A 157 -2.80 -11.44 -5.26
CA ARG A 157 -2.14 -12.74 -5.43
C ARG A 157 -1.49 -12.86 -6.79
#